data_AF-A0A919SS20-F1
#
_entry.id   AF-A0A919SS20-F1
#
_cell.length_a   1.000
_cell.length_b   1.000
_cell.length_c   1.000
_cell.angle_alpha   90.00
_cell.angle_beta   90.00
_cell.angle_gamma   90.00
#
_symmetry.space_group_name_H-M   'P 1'
#
loop_
_entity.id
_entity.type
_entity.pdbx_description
1 polymer ?
#
loop_
_entity_poly.entity_id
_entity_poly.type
_entity_poly.pdbx_seq_one_letter_code
_entity_poly.pdbx_strand_id
1 'polypeptide(L)'
;MPLPDLATYTPHRTVTDATFDGVPVPGLRAEFFHRREGDRVASAGRYSMGGRDLLLAWGWTDEPDCRFSSVRDPDGFWHPESAGCPVVEILREGEAPDAPVTGLALRTPAGQWITDRAPARAR
;
A
#
# COMPACT_ATOMS: atom_id res chain seq x y z
N MET A 1 -15.80 -5.34 -5.32
CA MET A 1 -16.26 -3.96 -5.06
C MET A 1 -15.24 -3.10 -5.76
N PRO A 2 -15.62 -2.25 -6.72
CA PRO A 2 -14.65 -1.63 -7.62
C PRO A 2 -13.65 -0.77 -6.84
N LEU A 3 -12.50 -0.50 -7.46
CA LEU A 3 -11.48 0.40 -6.95
C LEU A 3 -12.12 1.70 -6.42
N PRO A 4 -11.82 2.15 -5.18
CA PRO A 4 -12.48 3.31 -4.61
C PRO A 4 -12.07 4.59 -5.33
N ASP A 5 -13.05 5.43 -5.68
CA ASP A 5 -12.80 6.81 -6.09
C ASP A 5 -12.47 7.66 -4.85
N LEU A 6 -11.18 7.89 -4.64
CA LEU A 6 -10.68 8.65 -3.49
C LEU A 6 -11.16 10.11 -3.46
N ALA A 7 -11.62 10.67 -4.58
CA ALA A 7 -12.19 12.03 -4.60
C ALA A 7 -13.50 12.12 -3.78
N THR A 8 -14.15 10.99 -3.53
CA THR A 8 -15.35 10.91 -2.68
C THR A 8 -15.04 10.73 -1.18
N TYR A 9 -13.76 10.62 -0.82
CA TYR A 9 -13.30 10.47 0.56
C TYR A 9 -12.68 11.77 1.08
N THR A 10 -12.71 11.94 2.39
CA THR A 10 -11.97 13.00 3.09
C THR A 10 -10.59 12.49 3.49
N PRO A 11 -9.49 13.21 3.19
CA PRO A 11 -8.16 12.89 3.71
C PRO A 11 -8.16 12.83 5.23
N HIS A 12 -7.61 11.77 5.80
CA HIS A 12 -7.57 11.56 7.24
C HIS A 12 -6.16 11.78 7.82
N ARG A 13 -5.15 11.09 7.28
CA ARG A 13 -3.76 11.24 7.71
C ARG A 13 -2.77 10.76 6.63
N THR A 14 -1.53 11.24 6.73
CA THR A 14 -0.40 10.79 5.91
C THR A 14 0.72 10.27 6.81
N VAL A 15 1.34 9.17 6.42
CA VAL A 15 2.50 8.57 7.10
C VAL A 15 3.63 8.41 6.09
N THR A 16 4.80 8.96 6.41
CA THR A 16 6.05 8.74 5.67
C THR A 16 6.83 7.59 6.27
N ASP A 17 7.62 6.89 5.45
CA ASP A 17 8.31 5.66 5.83
C ASP A 17 7.35 4.66 6.50
N ALA A 18 6.18 4.48 5.88
CA ALA A 18 5.12 3.64 6.39
C ALA A 18 5.59 2.19 6.62
N THR A 19 4.94 1.51 7.57
CA THR A 19 5.36 0.19 8.02
C THR A 19 4.50 -0.93 7.41
N PHE A 20 5.12 -2.08 7.18
CA PHE A 20 4.46 -3.36 6.99
C PHE A 20 4.99 -4.32 8.06
N ASP A 21 4.09 -4.99 8.78
CA ASP A 21 4.42 -5.86 9.93
C ASP A 21 5.40 -5.21 10.93
N GLY A 22 5.22 -3.91 11.19
CA GLY A 22 6.07 -3.13 12.09
C GLY A 22 7.44 -2.72 11.50
N VAL A 23 7.77 -3.14 10.28
CA VAL A 23 9.03 -2.79 9.61
C VAL A 23 8.83 -1.55 8.74
N PRO A 24 9.53 -0.43 9.02
CA PRO A 24 9.44 0.77 8.19
C PRO A 24 10.08 0.54 6.82
N VAL A 25 9.40 0.99 5.76
CA VAL A 25 9.95 0.95 4.40
C VAL A 25 10.34 2.37 3.97
N PRO A 26 11.65 2.67 3.85
CA PRO A 26 12.10 4.00 3.46
C PRO A 26 11.49 4.46 2.13
N GLY A 27 10.99 5.70 2.10
CA GLY A 27 10.37 6.31 0.93
C GLY A 27 8.93 5.87 0.65
N LEU A 28 8.37 4.94 1.43
CA LEU A 28 6.97 4.57 1.34
C LEU A 28 6.08 5.61 2.02
N ARG A 29 5.21 6.24 1.24
CA ARG A 29 4.19 7.16 1.74
C ARG A 29 2.82 6.47 1.74
N ALA A 30 2.19 6.42 2.90
CA ALA A 30 0.81 5.94 3.05
C ALA A 30 -0.13 7.11 3.35
N GLU A 31 -1.20 7.24 2.57
CA GLU A 31 -2.25 8.23 2.75
C GLU A 31 -3.56 7.52 3.04
N PHE A 32 -4.21 7.89 4.15
CA PHE A 32 -5.44 7.27 4.60
C PHE A 32 -6.59 8.25 4.44
N PHE A 33 -7.72 7.73 3.96
CA PHE A 33 -8.91 8.49 3.62
C PHE A 33 -10.13 7.82 4.23
N HIS A 34 -11.09 8.63 4.70
CA HIS A 34 -12.33 8.14 5.28
C HIS A 34 -13.55 8.70 4.56
N ARG A 35 -14.61 7.90 4.47
CA ARG A 35 -15.93 8.30 3.98
C ARG A 35 -16.99 7.71 4.88
N ARG A 36 -17.92 8.52 5.38
CA ARG A 36 -19.03 8.03 6.19
C ARG A 36 -20.12 7.43 5.29
N GLU A 37 -20.59 6.24 5.64
CA GLU A 37 -21.69 5.54 4.96
C GLU A 37 -22.69 5.04 6.00
N GLY A 38 -23.76 5.83 6.20
CA GLY A 38 -24.71 5.60 7.29
C GLY A 38 -24.02 5.63 8.66
N ASP A 39 -24.00 4.48 9.32
CA ASP A 39 -23.39 4.29 10.65
C ASP A 39 -21.96 3.75 10.59
N ARG A 40 -21.45 3.42 9.40
CA ARG A 40 -20.09 2.91 9.21
C ARG A 40 -19.18 3.96 8.58
N VAL A 41 -17.87 3.76 8.72
CA VAL A 41 -16.85 4.58 8.08
C VAL A 41 -16.02 3.70 7.16
N ALA A 42 -16.16 3.92 5.86
CA ALA A 42 -15.30 3.32 4.86
C ALA A 42 -13.90 3.95 4.98
N SER A 43 -12.87 3.11 4.88
CA SER A 43 -11.47 3.52 4.93
C SER A 43 -10.72 3.03 3.71
N ALA A 44 -9.85 3.87 3.17
CA ALA A 44 -8.96 3.54 2.07
C ALA A 44 -7.54 4.05 2.36
N GLY A 45 -6.54 3.20 2.12
CA GLY A 45 -5.12 3.52 2.16
C GLY A 45 -4.52 3.50 0.76
N ARG A 46 -3.93 4.62 0.33
CA ARG A 46 -3.09 4.74 -0.87
C ARG A 46 -1.63 4.69 -0.47
N TYR A 47 -0.86 3.79 -1.06
CA TYR A 47 0.57 3.68 -0.82
C TYR A 47 1.32 4.06 -2.09
N SER A 48 2.31 4.94 -1.93
CA SER A 48 3.12 5.45 -3.03
C SER A 48 4.60 5.47 -2.66
N MET A 49 5.48 5.29 -3.65
CA MET A 49 6.93 5.37 -3.48
C MET A 49 7.55 5.94 -4.76
N GLY A 50 8.55 6.81 -4.61
CA GLY A 50 9.24 7.40 -5.77
C GLY A 50 8.31 8.18 -6.71
N GLY A 51 7.21 8.74 -6.19
CA GLY A 51 6.20 9.46 -6.98
C GLY A 51 5.19 8.58 -7.71
N ARG A 52 5.23 7.25 -7.53
CA ARG A 52 4.29 6.31 -8.14
C ARG A 52 3.38 5.68 -7.10
N ASP A 53 2.09 5.59 -7.39
CA ASP A 53 1.16 4.77 -6.60
C ASP A 53 1.50 3.29 -6.78
N LEU A 54 1.56 2.53 -5.69
CA LEU A 54 1.91 1.11 -5.70
C LEU A 54 0.71 0.21 -5.42
N LEU A 55 -0.11 0.58 -4.43
CA LEU A 55 -1.31 -0.17 -4.08
C LEU A 55 -2.38 0.71 -3.44
N LEU A 56 -3.61 0.19 -3.49
CA LEU A 56 -4.74 0.63 -2.70
C LEU A 56 -5.22 -0.53 -1.85
N ALA A 57 -5.56 -0.26 -0.60
CA ALA A 57 -6.23 -1.20 0.30
C ALA A 57 -7.41 -0.51 0.97
N TRP A 58 -8.56 -1.16 1.03
CA TRP A 58 -9.77 -0.54 1.55
C TRP A 58 -10.70 -1.53 2.23
N GLY A 59 -11.59 -0.97 3.05
CA GLY A 59 -12.54 -1.71 3.87
C GLY A 59 -13.25 -0.75 4.79
N TRP A 60 -13.42 -1.16 6.04
CA TRP A 60 -14.12 -0.39 7.05
C TRP A 60 -13.22 -0.16 8.26
N THR A 61 -13.38 0.98 8.95
CA THR A 61 -12.55 1.28 10.14
C THR A 61 -12.85 0.36 11.33
N ASP A 62 -13.98 -0.34 11.31
CA ASP A 62 -14.41 -1.30 12.33
C ASP A 62 -13.96 -2.74 12.03
N GLU A 63 -13.28 -2.96 10.90
CA GLU A 63 -12.68 -4.25 10.54
C GLU A 63 -11.17 -4.26 10.85
N PRO A 64 -10.62 -5.36 11.40
CA PRO A 64 -9.20 -5.44 11.75
C PRO A 64 -8.30 -5.48 10.51
N ASP A 65 -8.80 -6.01 9.40
CA ASP A 65 -8.07 -6.25 8.17
C ASP A 65 -8.71 -5.48 7.00
N CYS A 66 -7.90 -5.20 5.98
CA CYS A 66 -8.43 -4.66 4.73
C CYS A 66 -9.36 -5.69 4.09
N ARG A 67 -10.53 -5.23 3.63
CA ARG A 67 -11.50 -6.10 2.94
C ARG A 67 -11.07 -6.42 1.51
N PHE A 68 -10.44 -5.45 0.85
CA PHE A 68 -9.97 -5.57 -0.51
C PHE A 68 -8.66 -4.80 -0.71
N SER A 69 -7.94 -5.16 -1.76
CA SER A 69 -6.76 -4.44 -2.22
C SER A 69 -6.61 -4.51 -3.74
N SER A 70 -5.84 -3.60 -4.31
CA SER A 70 -5.46 -3.59 -5.72
C SER A 70 -4.03 -3.07 -5.84
N VAL A 71 -3.24 -3.68 -6.72
CA VAL A 71 -1.84 -3.32 -6.98
C VAL A 71 -1.77 -2.56 -8.29
N ARG A 72 -0.94 -1.53 -8.34
CA ARG A 72 -0.68 -0.75 -9.54
C ARG A 72 0.50 -1.34 -10.30
N ASP A 73 0.28 -1.56 -11.58
CA ASP A 73 1.29 -2.03 -12.50
C ASP A 73 2.30 -0.91 -12.83
N PRO A 74 3.60 -1.22 -13.04
CA PRO A 74 4.57 -0.27 -13.57
C PRO A 74 4.14 0.41 -14.86
N ASP A 75 3.34 -0.26 -15.70
CA ASP A 75 2.79 0.29 -16.95
C ASP A 75 1.64 1.29 -16.70
N GLY A 76 1.27 1.51 -15.43
CA GLY A 76 0.39 2.60 -15.00
C GLY A 76 -1.07 2.22 -14.79
N PHE A 77 -1.48 1.00 -15.12
CA PHE A 77 -2.83 0.50 -14.89
C PHE A 77 -2.98 -0.14 -13.49
N TRP A 78 -4.22 -0.26 -13.02
CA TRP A 78 -4.55 -0.97 -11.77
C TRP A 78 -4.95 -2.41 -12.09
N HIS A 79 -4.36 -3.38 -11.39
CA HIS A 79 -4.84 -4.76 -11.42
C HIS A 79 -6.25 -4.86 -10.82
N PRO A 80 -7.07 -5.87 -11.19
CA PRO A 80 -8.36 -6.11 -10.56
C PRO A 80 -8.24 -6.22 -9.03
N GLU A 81 -9.33 -5.96 -8.30
CA GLU A 81 -9.31 -6.09 -6.86
C GLU A 81 -9.12 -7.55 -6.40
N SER A 82 -8.30 -7.72 -5.37
CA SER A 82 -8.18 -8.95 -4.59
C SER A 82 -8.93 -8.81 -3.28
N ALA A 83 -9.50 -9.92 -2.79
CA ALA A 83 -10.03 -9.97 -1.43
C ALA A 83 -8.87 -9.97 -0.41
N GLY A 84 -9.03 -9.21 0.68
CA GLY A 84 -8.04 -9.11 1.76
C GLY A 84 -6.96 -8.05 1.55
N CYS A 85 -6.06 -8.00 2.53
CA CYS A 85 -4.85 -7.17 2.50
C CYS A 85 -3.92 -7.53 1.33
N PRO A 86 -3.13 -6.55 0.83
CA PRO A 86 -2.12 -6.85 -0.18
C PRO A 86 -1.07 -7.82 0.38
N VAL A 87 -0.56 -8.71 -0.47
CA VAL A 87 0.58 -9.57 -0.10
C VAL A 87 1.86 -8.80 -0.43
N VAL A 88 2.64 -8.51 0.61
CA VAL A 88 3.83 -7.66 0.54
C VAL A 88 5.04 -8.45 1.03
N GLU A 89 6.16 -8.33 0.34
CA GLU A 89 7.46 -8.81 0.77
C GLU A 89 8.39 -7.63 0.99
N ILE A 90 9.10 -7.59 2.14
CA ILE A 90 10.05 -6.52 2.45
C ILE A 90 11.42 -6.87 1.88
N LEU A 91 11.95 -5.99 1.03
CA LEU A 91 13.24 -6.18 0.39
C LEU A 91 14.35 -5.61 1.27
N ARG A 92 15.43 -6.37 1.46
CA ARG A 92 16.58 -5.99 2.29
C ARG A 92 17.89 -6.09 1.51
N GLU A 93 18.89 -5.33 1.94
CA GLU A 93 20.26 -5.42 1.43
C GLU A 93 21.02 -6.56 2.12
N GLY A 94 20.93 -7.76 1.54
CA GLY A 94 21.52 -8.98 2.10
C GLY A 94 20.53 -9.80 2.92
N GLU A 95 21.02 -10.88 3.54
CA GLU A 95 20.20 -11.91 4.18
C GLU A 95 20.11 -11.77 5.71
N ALA A 96 20.87 -10.84 6.30
CA ALA A 96 20.87 -10.64 7.75
C ALA A 96 19.50 -10.12 8.24
N PRO A 97 19.00 -10.53 9.42
CA PRO A 97 17.71 -10.07 9.95
C PRO A 97 17.61 -8.55 10.14
N ASP A 98 18.75 -7.91 10.41
CA ASP A 98 18.93 -6.46 10.59
C ASP A 98 19.43 -5.75 9.33
N ALA A 99 19.50 -6.46 8.20
CA ALA A 99 19.88 -5.87 6.92
C ALA A 99 18.99 -4.67 6.56
N PRO A 100 19.57 -3.58 6.04
CA PRO A 100 18.82 -2.38 5.68
C PRO A 100 17.65 -2.69 4.74
N VAL A 101 16.46 -2.14 5.04
CA VAL A 101 15.31 -2.23 4.14
C VAL A 101 15.55 -1.33 2.93
N THR A 102 15.44 -1.93 1.74
CA THR A 102 15.67 -1.25 0.45
C THR A 102 14.40 -1.06 -0.36
N GLY A 103 13.27 -1.61 0.08
CA GLY A 103 12.00 -1.48 -0.63
C GLY A 103 11.02 -2.58 -0.28
N LEU A 104 10.12 -2.86 -1.22
CA LEU A 104 9.08 -3.87 -1.09
C LEU A 104 8.78 -4.54 -2.44
N ALA A 105 8.18 -5.72 -2.41
CA ALA A 105 7.56 -6.35 -3.55
C ALA A 105 6.08 -6.62 -3.26
N LEU A 106 5.23 -6.46 -4.27
CA LEU A 106 3.78 -6.65 -4.20
C LEU A 106 3.36 -7.79 -5.10
N ARG A 107 2.51 -8.68 -4.58
CA ARG A 107 1.96 -9.77 -5.37
C ARG A 107 0.68 -9.34 -6.08
N THR A 108 0.68 -9.44 -7.41
CA THR A 108 -0.51 -9.23 -8.24
C THR A 108 -1.52 -10.37 -8.07
N PRO A 109 -2.79 -10.18 -8.49
CA PRO A 109 -3.79 -11.26 -8.50
C PRO A 109 -3.37 -12.49 -9.34
N ALA A 110 -2.57 -12.28 -10.39
CA ALA A 110 -2.01 -13.34 -11.23
C ALA A 110 -0.82 -14.08 -10.56
N GLY A 111 -0.41 -13.65 -9.37
CA GLY A 111 0.68 -14.26 -8.61
C GLY A 111 2.08 -13.76 -8.97
N GLN A 112 2.20 -12.78 -9.87
CA GLN A 112 3.46 -12.12 -10.24
C GLN A 112 3.88 -11.09 -9.19
N TRP A 113 5.18 -10.87 -9.04
CA TRP A 113 5.74 -9.88 -8.10
C TRP A 113 6.18 -8.61 -8.83
N ILE A 114 5.71 -7.46 -8.35
CA ILE A 114 6.16 -6.13 -8.77
C ILE A 114 7.08 -5.59 -7.67
N THR A 115 8.30 -5.22 -8.03
CA THR A 115 9.32 -4.75 -7.09
C THR A 115 9.50 -3.24 -7.15
N ASP A 116 9.52 -2.63 -5.97
CA ASP A 116 9.77 -1.21 -5.77
C ASP A 116 10.88 -1.00 -4.77
N ARG A 117 11.91 -0.26 -5.20
CA ARG A 117 13.03 0.10 -4.34
C ARG A 117 12.95 1.56 -3.94
N ALA A 118 13.29 1.82 -2.68
CA ALA A 118 13.51 3.16 -2.20
C ALA A 118 14.58 3.83 -3.07
N PRO A 119 14.40 5.11 -3.43
CA PRO A 119 15.46 5.84 -4.10
C PRO A 119 16.71 5.82 -3.21
N ALA A 120 17.88 5.65 -3.82
CA ALA A 120 19.14 5.74 -3.10
C ALA A 120 19.18 7.10 -2.38
N ARG A 121 19.36 7.10 -1.06
CA ARG A 121 19.55 8.36 -0.33
C ARG A 121 20.79 9.03 -0.91
N ALA A 122 20.63 10.21 -1.51
CA ALA A 122 21.76 11.05 -1.87
C ALA A 122 22.54 11.35 -0.58
N ARG A 123 23.83 11.03 -0.59
CA ARG A 123 24.75 11.28 0.53
C ARG A 123 25.04 12.76 0.68
#